data_AF-A0A8J2L7V1-F1
#
_entry.id   AF-A0A8J2L7V1-F1
#
_cell.length_a   1.000
_cell.length_b   1.000
_cell.length_c   1.000
_cell.angle_alpha   90.00
_cell.angle_beta   90.00
_cell.angle_gamma   90.00
#
_symmetry.space_group_name_H-M   'P 1'
#
loop_
_entity.id
_entity.type
_entity.pdbx_description
1 polymer ?
#
loop_
_entity_poly.entity_id
_entity_poly.type
_entity_poly.pdbx_seq_one_letter_code
_entity_poly.pdbx_strand_id
1 'polypeptide(L)'
;MEVLAQRHSCWYKLKWRTAVWAMLWRQKQHPTATGFPKATELEDAERRWIRYVQKQAFRIEIQAMMKGKPVPSNSKLKSLCPFIQHELIMVGGRLRNAEVPTEQ
;
A
#
# COMPACT_ATOMS: atom_id res chain seq x y z
N MET A 1 3.12 7.10 12.65
CA MET A 1 2.02 6.58 11.81
C MET A 1 0.79 6.33 12.67
N GLU A 2 0.85 5.54 13.73
CA GLU A 2 -0.31 5.23 14.60
C GLU A 2 -1.15 6.45 15.04
N VAL A 3 -0.48 7.49 15.54
CA VAL A 3 -1.13 8.74 15.99
C VAL A 3 -1.91 9.44 14.86
N LEU A 4 -1.43 9.34 13.61
CA LEU A 4 -2.14 9.91 12.46
C LEU A 4 -3.33 9.03 12.04
N ALA A 5 -3.22 7.70 12.15
CA ALA A 5 -4.33 6.79 11.86
C ALA A 5 -5.49 6.99 12.84
N GLN A 6 -5.19 7.13 14.13
CA GLN A 6 -6.20 7.29 15.19
C GLN A 6 -6.90 8.67 15.14
N ARG A 7 -6.25 9.69 14.58
CA ARG A 7 -6.78 11.07 14.54
C ARG A 7 -7.66 11.36 13.33
N HIS A 8 -7.67 10.50 12.32
CA HIS A 8 -8.41 10.71 11.08
C HIS A 8 -9.37 9.56 10.80
N SER A 9 -10.68 9.84 10.89
CA SER A 9 -11.74 8.92 10.50
C SER A 9 -11.92 8.78 8.98
N CYS A 10 -11.21 9.57 8.18
CA CYS A 10 -11.37 9.63 6.73
C CYS A 10 -10.04 9.29 6.03
N TRP A 11 -10.07 8.20 5.25
CA TRP A 11 -8.95 7.72 4.44
C TRP A 11 -8.36 8.83 3.55
N TYR A 12 -9.21 9.58 2.87
CA TYR A 12 -8.79 10.68 2.00
C TYR A 12 -7.98 11.74 2.78
N LYS A 13 -8.46 12.16 3.96
CA LYS A 13 -7.76 13.14 4.81
C LYS A 13 -6.40 12.61 5.28
N LEU A 14 -6.33 11.33 5.65
CA LEU A 14 -5.09 10.69 6.09
C LEU A 14 -4.05 10.62 4.97
N LYS A 15 -4.48 10.14 3.79
CA LYS A 15 -3.64 10.08 2.58
C LYS A 15 -3.15 11.46 2.18
N TRP A 16 -4.06 12.44 2.10
CA TRP A 16 -3.75 13.80 1.69
C TRP A 16 -2.73 14.46 2.62
N ARG A 17 -2.91 14.37 3.94
CA ARG A 17 -1.97 14.95 4.91
C ARG A 17 -0.58 14.33 4.78
N THR A 18 -0.51 13.02 4.63
CA THR A 18 0.77 12.30 4.45
C THR A 18 1.48 12.74 3.16
N ALA A 19 0.72 12.90 2.07
CA ALA A 19 1.25 13.38 0.79
C ALA A 19 1.70 14.85 0.87
N VAL A 20 0.98 15.71 1.61
CA VAL A 20 1.40 17.10 1.87
C VAL A 20 2.72 17.15 2.63
N TRP A 21 2.95 16.28 3.61
CA TRP A 21 4.25 16.21 4.28
C TRP A 21 5.39 15.84 3.32
N ALA A 22 5.17 14.86 2.44
CA ALA A 22 6.14 14.50 1.40
C ALA A 22 6.40 15.65 0.43
N MET A 23 5.34 16.35 0.03
CA MET A 23 5.43 17.54 -0.82
C MET A 23 6.25 18.65 -0.15
N LEU A 24 5.95 19.02 1.10
CA LEU A 24 6.71 20.04 1.83
C LEU A 24 8.19 19.68 1.94
N TRP A 25 8.49 18.39 2.12
CA TRP A 25 9.87 17.89 2.11
C TRP A 25 10.54 18.04 0.74
N ARG A 26 9.82 17.81 -0.37
CA ARG A 26 10.30 18.07 -1.73
C ARG A 26 10.54 19.57 -1.97
N GLN A 27 9.62 20.43 -1.54
CA GLN A 27 9.76 21.89 -1.71
C GLN A 27 10.97 22.43 -0.95
N LYS A 28 11.28 21.85 0.21
CA LYS A 28 12.50 22.18 0.96
C LYS A 28 13.78 21.84 0.18
N GLN A 29 13.78 20.78 -0.63
CA GLN A 29 14.93 20.39 -1.46
C GLN A 29 14.99 21.16 -2.79
N HIS A 30 13.82 21.52 -3.33
CA HIS A 30 13.69 22.24 -4.60
C HIS A 30 12.70 23.42 -4.42
N PRO A 31 13.18 24.63 -4.09
CA PRO A 31 12.34 25.78 -3.77
C PRO A 31 11.39 26.22 -4.91
N THR A 32 11.71 25.86 -6.14
CA THR A 32 10.87 26.11 -7.33
C THR A 32 9.68 25.18 -7.43
N ALA A 33 9.66 24.08 -6.67
CA ALA A 33 8.51 23.20 -6.58
C ALA A 33 7.41 23.90 -5.77
N THR A 34 6.29 24.22 -6.41
CA THR A 34 5.11 24.81 -5.77
C THR A 34 3.85 24.03 -6.16
N GLY A 35 2.73 24.29 -5.49
CA GLY A 35 1.44 23.67 -5.82
C GLY A 35 1.04 22.49 -4.91
N PHE A 36 0.30 21.53 -5.48
CA PHE A 36 -0.33 20.41 -4.79
C PHE A 36 0.56 19.14 -4.76
N PRO A 37 0.23 18.15 -3.90
CA PRO A 37 0.89 16.86 -3.95
C PRO A 37 0.76 16.21 -5.33
N LYS A 38 1.85 15.68 -5.86
CA LYS A 38 1.87 14.91 -7.11
C LYS A 38 1.10 13.61 -6.93
N ALA A 39 0.63 13.05 -8.06
CA ALA A 39 0.02 11.72 -8.09
C ALA A 39 0.93 10.66 -7.42
N THR A 40 2.24 10.71 -7.69
CA THR A 40 3.22 9.80 -7.07
C THR A 40 3.31 9.95 -5.55
N GLU A 41 3.23 11.18 -5.03
CA GLU A 41 3.26 11.45 -3.57
C GLU A 41 1.99 10.91 -2.90
N LEU A 42 0.84 10.94 -3.60
CA LEU A 42 -0.41 10.35 -3.13
C LEU A 42 -0.39 8.82 -3.17
N GLU A 43 0.13 8.23 -4.25
CA GLU A 43 0.31 6.78 -4.37
C GLU A 43 1.26 6.25 -3.30
N ASP A 44 2.38 6.94 -3.04
CA ASP A 44 3.34 6.53 -2.03
C ASP A 44 2.80 6.70 -0.62
N ALA A 45 2.00 7.75 -0.38
CA ALA A 45 1.27 7.90 0.88
C ALA A 45 0.31 6.71 1.09
N GLU A 46 -0.45 6.35 0.07
CA GLU A 46 -1.36 5.20 0.08
C GLU A 46 -0.63 3.89 0.36
N ARG A 47 0.40 3.56 -0.42
CA ARG A 47 1.23 2.37 -0.24
C ARG A 47 1.82 2.31 1.16
N ARG A 48 2.29 3.44 1.70
CA ARG A 48 2.89 3.51 3.04
C ARG A 48 1.88 3.14 4.13
N TRP A 49 0.62 3.57 4.00
CA TRP A 49 -0.44 3.22 4.93
C TRP A 49 -0.90 1.77 4.81
N ILE A 50 -1.07 1.27 3.58
CA ILE A 50 -1.42 -0.14 3.33
C ILE A 50 -0.32 -1.04 3.93
N ARG A 51 0.96 -0.71 3.67
CA ARG A 51 2.10 -1.44 4.24
C ARG A 51 2.07 -1.46 5.75
N TYR A 52 1.77 -0.31 6.37
CA TYR A 52 1.69 -0.18 7.82
C TYR A 52 0.60 -1.09 8.40
N VAL A 53 -0.61 -1.06 7.86
CA VAL A 53 -1.72 -1.89 8.34
C VAL A 53 -1.47 -3.38 8.07
N GLN A 54 -0.96 -3.74 6.90
CA GLN A 54 -0.63 -5.14 6.58
C GLN A 54 0.47 -5.69 7.50
N LYS A 55 1.50 -4.89 7.85
CA LYS A 55 2.54 -5.30 8.80
C LYS A 55 1.98 -5.58 10.21
N GLN A 56 0.89 -4.93 10.58
CA GLN A 56 0.21 -5.20 11.85
C GLN A 56 -0.70 -6.44 11.76
N ALA A 57 -1.54 -6.51 10.73
CA ALA A 57 -2.57 -7.53 10.61
C ALA A 57 -2.04 -8.90 10.14
N PHE A 58 -1.00 -8.90 9.30
CA PHE A 58 -0.52 -10.08 8.57
C PHE A 58 0.99 -10.28 8.71
N ARG A 59 1.51 -10.01 9.91
CA ARG A 59 2.96 -10.04 10.17
C ARG A 59 3.58 -11.40 9.83
N ILE A 60 2.90 -12.49 10.18
CA ILE A 60 3.38 -13.87 9.99
C ILE A 60 3.43 -14.20 8.50
N GLU A 61 2.38 -13.84 7.77
CA GLU A 61 2.26 -14.04 6.33
C GLU A 61 3.35 -13.28 5.57
N ILE A 62 3.59 -12.01 5.93
CA ILE A 62 4.67 -11.21 5.34
C ILE A 62 6.03 -11.87 5.59
N GLN A 63 6.31 -12.29 6.83
CA GLN A 63 7.58 -12.94 7.16
C GLN A 63 7.77 -14.27 6.42
N ALA A 64 6.71 -15.06 6.25
CA ALA A 64 6.76 -16.30 5.49
C ALA A 64 7.06 -16.01 4.01
N MET A 65 6.28 -15.12 3.38
CA MET A 65 6.43 -14.79 1.97
C MET A 65 7.77 -14.10 1.66
N MET A 66 8.28 -13.23 2.53
CA MET A 66 9.61 -12.61 2.38
C MET A 66 10.74 -13.65 2.42
N LYS A 67 10.53 -14.79 3.07
CA LYS A 67 11.47 -15.92 3.12
C LYS A 67 11.26 -16.92 1.97
N GLY A 68 10.43 -16.58 0.98
CA GLY A 68 10.06 -17.47 -0.12
C GLY A 68 9.20 -18.67 0.33
N LYS A 69 8.62 -18.63 1.54
CA LYS A 69 7.74 -19.67 2.05
C LYS A 69 6.28 -19.35 1.72
N PRO A 70 5.43 -20.37 1.52
CA PRO A 70 4.00 -20.14 1.37
C PRO A 70 3.40 -19.54 2.64
N VAL A 71 2.28 -18.85 2.47
CA VAL A 71 1.47 -18.34 3.57
C VAL A 71 0.97 -19.50 4.45
N PRO A 72 0.89 -19.34 5.79
CA PRO A 72 0.38 -20.36 6.69
C PRO A 72 -0.96 -20.96 6.25
N SER A 73 -1.12 -22.27 6.47
CA SER A 73 -2.28 -23.03 6.02
C SER A 73 -3.62 -22.51 6.56
N ASN A 74 -3.59 -21.95 7.78
CA ASN A 74 -4.72 -21.39 8.51
C ASN A 74 -4.95 -19.89 8.27
N SER A 75 -4.12 -19.23 7.45
CA SER A 75 -4.30 -17.81 7.17
C SER A 75 -5.51 -17.56 6.28
N LYS A 76 -6.29 -16.52 6.61
CA LYS A 76 -7.41 -16.04 5.79
C LYS A 76 -6.97 -15.58 4.40
N LEU A 77 -5.70 -15.27 4.20
CA LEU A 77 -5.16 -14.85 2.91
C LEU A 77 -4.88 -16.02 1.98
N LYS A 78 -4.72 -17.26 2.47
CA LYS A 78 -4.26 -18.39 1.66
C LYS A 78 -5.16 -18.67 0.45
N SER A 79 -6.48 -18.62 0.63
CA SER A 79 -7.46 -18.85 -0.45
C SER A 79 -7.47 -17.75 -1.51
N LEU A 80 -6.83 -16.60 -1.25
CA LEU A 80 -6.76 -15.45 -2.16
C LEU A 80 -5.49 -15.45 -3.01
N CYS A 81 -4.71 -16.54 -2.99
CA CYS A 81 -3.43 -16.67 -3.70
C CYS A 81 -2.53 -15.44 -3.51
N PRO A 82 -2.12 -15.14 -2.27
CA PRO A 82 -1.41 -13.92 -1.93
C PRO A 82 0.03 -13.98 -2.44
N PHE A 83 0.56 -12.83 -2.87
CA PHE A 83 1.94 -12.67 -3.29
C PHE A 83 2.49 -11.32 -2.78
N ILE A 84 3.82 -11.21 -2.67
CA ILE A 84 4.46 -9.95 -2.28
C ILE A 84 4.85 -9.15 -3.54
N GLN A 85 4.49 -7.88 -3.56
CA GLN A 85 4.96 -6.90 -4.54
C GLN A 85 5.25 -5.57 -3.84
N HIS A 86 6.43 -4.99 -4.02
CA HIS A 86 6.83 -3.72 -3.38
C HIS A 86 6.60 -3.69 -1.85
N GLU A 87 6.92 -4.79 -1.16
CA GLU A 87 6.66 -5.02 0.28
C GLU A 87 5.18 -4.97 0.71
N LEU A 88 4.26 -5.09 -0.24
CA LEU A 88 2.82 -5.20 0.00
C LEU A 88 2.37 -6.61 -0.30
N ILE A 89 1.46 -7.13 0.54
CA ILE A 89 0.67 -8.30 0.19
C ILE A 89 -0.34 -7.85 -0.86
N MET A 90 -0.18 -8.39 -2.06
CA MET A 90 -1.14 -8.32 -3.13
C MET A 90 -1.88 -9.65 -3.18
N VAL A 91 -3.14 -9.62 -3.60
CA VAL A 91 -3.94 -10.83 -3.81
C VAL A 91 -4.27 -10.94 -5.29
N GLY A 92 -4.30 -12.18 -5.79
CA GLY A 92 -4.82 -12.42 -7.13
C GLY A 92 -6.30 -12.06 -7.18
N GLY A 93 -6.68 -11.21 -8.14
CA GLY A 93 -8.10 -10.98 -8.44
C GLY A 93 -8.69 -12.11 -9.28
N ARG A 94 -10.02 -12.20 -9.34
CA ARG A 94 -10.75 -13.10 -10.26
C ARG A 94 -10.49 -12.81 -11.74
N LEU A 95 -9.98 -11.61 -12.05
CA LEU A 95 -9.68 -11.17 -13.43
C LEU A 95 -8.51 -11.91 -14.08
N ARG A 96 -7.58 -12.50 -13.32
CA ARG A 96 -6.49 -13.29 -13.92
C ARG A 96 -6.95 -14.65 -14.45
N ASN A 97 -8.14 -15.09 -14.05
CA ASN A 97 -8.83 -16.30 -14.53
C ASN A 97 -10.13 -15.96 -15.29
N ALA A 98 -10.42 -14.68 -15.53
CA ALA A 98 -11.46 -14.33 -16.48
C ALA A 98 -10.86 -14.47 -17.88
N GLU A 99 -11.37 -15.39 -18.68
CA GLU A 99 -11.12 -15.40 -20.13
C GLU A 99 -11.72 -14.12 -20.71
N VAL A 100 -10.99 -13.02 -20.60
CA VAL A 100 -11.29 -11.82 -21.37
C VAL A 100 -10.42 -11.90 -22.61
N PRO A 101 -11.00 -11.97 -23.82
CA PRO A 101 -10.22 -11.87 -25.03
C PRO A 101 -9.44 -10.55 -24.97
N THR A 102 -8.12 -10.63 -25.03
CA THR A 102 -7.29 -9.47 -25.38
C THR A 102 -7.58 -9.15 -26.84
N GLU A 103 -8.63 -8.35 -27.07
CA GLU A 103 -8.72 -7.56 -28.28
C GLU A 103 -8.07 -6.19 -28.02
N GLN A 104 -7.14 -5.86 -28.91
CA GLN A 104 -6.44 -4.58 -29.15
C GLN A 104 -5.05 -4.43 -28.54
#